data_AF-A0A932PM70-F1
#
_entry.id   AF-A0A932PM70-F1
#
_cell.length_a   1.000
_cell.length_b   1.000
_cell.length_c   1.000
_cell.angle_alpha   90.00
_cell.angle_beta   90.00
_cell.angle_gamma   90.00
#
_symmetry.space_group_name_H-M   'P 1'
#
loop_
_entity.id
_entity.type
_entity.pdbx_description
1 polymer ?
#
loop_
_entity_poly.entity_id
_entity_poly.type
_entity_poly.pdbx_seq_one_letter_code
_entity_poly.pdbx_strand_id
1 'polypeptide(L)'
;MADSSWDNGGQGVPAKAGMPLWVKITMGCGVAFLLAVVTCVGAGAFFVNKVKKDPEGFKKQVLGFAIDKMKPEWDDFRAVMDQLRTSEGCKALYAANPALAKTWPSETAFLEAAATWRKDLAPTPELTPELMEQHGLRMNKSYGGRVEVGWSPKEGRAVYVTFDRARLPGETGPRHVLELDVR
;
A
#
# COMPACT_ATOMS: atom_id res chain seq x y z
N MET A 1 -43.90 33.60 50.42
CA MET A 1 -42.59 33.99 50.95
C MET A 1 -42.56 33.49 52.39
N ALA A 2 -41.86 32.39 52.61
CA ALA A 2 -41.56 31.80 53.90
C ALA A 2 -40.10 31.34 53.81
N ASP A 3 -39.31 31.81 54.75
CA ASP A 3 -37.86 31.93 54.64
C ASP A 3 -37.15 30.58 54.76
N SER A 4 -36.29 30.31 53.77
CA SER A 4 -35.39 29.17 53.72
C SER A 4 -34.25 29.34 54.71
N SER A 5 -34.48 29.05 56.00
CA SER A 5 -33.40 28.97 56.98
C SER A 5 -32.67 27.62 56.88
N TRP A 6 -31.92 27.43 55.79
CA TRP A 6 -30.83 26.44 55.76
C TRP A 6 -29.61 27.07 56.43
N ASP A 7 -29.69 27.15 57.75
CA ASP A 7 -28.57 27.40 58.64
C ASP A 7 -27.64 26.18 58.58
N ASN A 8 -26.60 26.27 57.74
CA ASN A 8 -25.40 25.44 57.86
C ASN A 8 -24.24 26.35 58.28
N GLY A 9 -24.39 26.95 59.46
CA GLY A 9 -23.26 27.36 60.29
C GLY A 9 -22.34 26.17 60.53
N GLY A 10 -21.06 26.35 60.22
CA GLY A 10 -20.10 25.27 60.14
C GLY A 10 -19.90 24.51 61.45
N GLN A 11 -19.76 23.19 61.31
CA GLN A 11 -18.90 22.35 62.15
C GLN A 11 -18.65 21.00 61.44
N GLY A 12 -17.39 20.73 61.08
CA GLY A 12 -16.83 19.40 61.30
C GLY A 12 -16.81 18.35 60.18
N VAL A 13 -16.87 18.68 58.88
CA VAL A 13 -16.45 17.70 57.86
C VAL A 13 -14.96 17.86 57.58
N PRO A 14 -14.10 16.86 57.86
CA PRO A 14 -12.68 16.99 57.56
C PRO A 14 -12.54 17.23 56.06
N ALA A 15 -11.79 18.26 55.68
CA ALA A 15 -11.40 18.47 54.30
C ALA A 15 -10.68 17.18 53.85
N LYS A 16 -11.39 16.31 53.12
CA LYS A 16 -10.76 15.14 52.50
C LYS A 16 -9.61 15.69 51.69
N ALA A 17 -8.38 15.38 52.10
CA ALA A 17 -7.17 15.79 51.42
C ALA A 17 -7.35 15.49 49.94
N GLY A 18 -7.53 16.55 49.14
CA GLY A 18 -7.77 16.44 47.72
C GLY A 18 -6.58 15.72 47.11
N MET A 19 -6.82 14.52 46.60
CA MET A 19 -5.77 13.65 46.05
C MET A 19 -4.93 14.46 45.05
N PRO A 20 -3.58 14.48 45.18
CA PRO A 20 -2.72 15.38 44.42
C PRO A 20 -2.96 15.22 42.92
N LEU A 21 -2.92 16.32 42.17
CA LEU A 21 -3.22 16.34 40.73
C LEU A 21 -2.39 15.30 39.95
N TRP A 22 -1.13 15.10 40.34
CA TRP A 22 -0.23 14.08 39.79
C TRP A 22 -0.69 12.64 40.02
N VAL A 23 -1.30 12.33 41.17
CA VAL A 23 -1.83 10.99 41.47
C VAL A 23 -3.04 10.68 40.58
N LYS A 24 -3.87 11.68 40.24
CA LYS A 24 -4.96 11.52 39.29
C LYS A 24 -4.46 11.29 37.86
N ILE A 25 -3.41 12.01 37.47
CA ILE A 25 -2.80 11.89 36.12
C ILE A 25 -2.10 10.54 35.96
N THR A 26 -1.33 10.07 36.96
CA THR A 26 -0.67 8.76 36.89
C THR A 26 -1.66 7.61 36.96
N MET A 27 -2.75 7.75 37.73
CA MET A 27 -3.83 6.74 37.77
C MET A 27 -4.57 6.67 36.43
N GLY A 28 -4.86 7.80 35.79
CA GLY A 28 -5.45 7.82 34.44
C GLY A 28 -4.52 7.29 33.35
N CYS A 29 -3.25 7.69 33.37
CA CYS A 29 -2.25 7.26 32.39
C CYS A 29 -1.90 5.77 32.56
N GLY A 30 -1.85 5.29 33.81
CA GLY A 30 -1.66 3.87 34.13
C GLY A 30 -2.81 3.00 33.62
N VAL A 31 -4.06 3.43 33.81
CA VAL A 31 -5.23 2.70 33.28
C VAL A 31 -5.25 2.73 31.75
N ALA A 32 -4.97 3.87 31.12
CA ALA A 32 -4.89 3.96 29.66
C ALA A 32 -3.78 3.06 29.08
N PHE A 33 -2.60 3.04 29.71
CA PHE A 33 -1.51 2.16 29.32
C PHE A 33 -1.88 0.69 29.49
N LEU A 34 -2.52 0.32 30.61
CA LEU A 34 -2.93 -1.05 30.87
C LEU A 34 -4.01 -1.50 29.89
N LEU A 35 -4.98 -0.63 29.55
CA LEU A 35 -5.95 -0.88 28.49
C LEU A 35 -5.27 -1.04 27.12
N ALA A 36 -4.30 -0.20 26.78
CA ALA A 36 -3.55 -0.33 25.54
C ALA A 36 -2.79 -1.67 25.48
N VAL A 37 -2.11 -2.06 26.55
CA VAL A 37 -1.40 -3.34 26.65
C VAL A 37 -2.37 -4.51 26.55
N VAL A 38 -3.46 -4.51 27.31
CA VAL A 38 -4.47 -5.60 27.27
C VAL A 38 -5.12 -5.68 25.89
N THR A 39 -5.38 -4.55 25.23
CA THR A 39 -5.96 -4.53 23.88
C THR A 39 -4.97 -5.06 22.85
N CYS A 40 -3.69 -4.66 22.92
CA CYS A 40 -2.64 -5.16 22.03
C CYS A 40 -2.38 -6.67 22.22
N VAL A 41 -2.29 -7.13 23.48
CA VAL A 41 -2.09 -8.55 23.80
C VAL A 41 -3.32 -9.38 23.43
N GLY A 42 -4.51 -8.88 23.74
CA GLY A 42 -5.79 -9.53 23.39
C GLY A 42 -6.00 -9.62 21.89
N ALA A 43 -5.71 -8.54 21.13
CA ALA A 43 -5.72 -8.56 19.68
C ALA A 43 -4.69 -9.56 19.14
N GLY A 44 -3.46 -9.54 19.65
CA GLY A 44 -2.41 -10.49 19.26
C GLY A 44 -2.85 -11.95 19.49
N ALA A 45 -3.39 -12.26 20.67
CA ALA A 45 -3.89 -13.59 20.99
C ALA A 45 -5.08 -13.99 20.10
N PHE A 46 -6.00 -13.06 19.82
CA PHE A 46 -7.12 -13.29 18.90
C PHE A 46 -6.63 -13.57 17.48
N PHE A 47 -5.68 -12.79 16.95
CA PHE A 47 -5.08 -13.02 15.64
C PHE A 47 -4.34 -14.36 15.59
N VAL A 48 -3.51 -14.69 16.59
CA VAL A 48 -2.82 -15.97 16.65
C VAL A 48 -3.81 -17.14 16.71
N ASN A 49 -4.88 -17.02 17.49
CA ASN A 49 -5.88 -18.08 17.60
C ASN A 49 -6.72 -18.20 16.32
N LYS A 50 -7.02 -17.08 15.64
CA LYS A 50 -7.73 -17.06 14.36
C LYS A 50 -6.88 -17.69 13.24
N VAL A 51 -5.58 -17.36 13.18
CA VAL A 51 -4.63 -17.98 12.25
C VAL A 51 -4.47 -19.48 12.52
N LYS A 52 -4.43 -19.91 13.78
CA LYS A 52 -4.35 -21.34 14.13
C LYS A 52 -5.61 -22.12 13.78
N LYS A 53 -6.79 -21.51 13.93
CA LYS A 53 -8.08 -22.16 13.68
C LYS A 53 -8.44 -22.24 12.20
N ASP A 54 -8.04 -21.24 11.40
CA ASP A 54 -8.33 -21.20 9.97
C ASP A 54 -7.21 -20.49 9.19
N PRO A 55 -6.06 -21.18 9.00
CA PRO A 55 -4.92 -20.60 8.30
C PRO A 55 -5.22 -20.31 6.83
N GLU A 56 -5.98 -21.18 6.16
CA GLU A 56 -6.34 -21.05 4.75
C GLU A 56 -7.33 -19.91 4.50
N GLY A 57 -8.35 -19.76 5.36
CA GLY A 57 -9.30 -18.64 5.28
C GLY A 57 -8.64 -17.29 5.56
N PHE A 58 -7.74 -17.23 6.55
CA PHE A 58 -6.95 -16.03 6.81
C PHE A 58 -6.01 -15.69 5.65
N LYS A 59 -5.31 -16.69 5.10
CA LYS A 59 -4.43 -16.53 3.94
C LYS A 59 -5.22 -15.98 2.74
N LYS A 60 -6.39 -16.54 2.42
CA LYS A 60 -7.27 -16.03 1.36
C LYS A 60 -7.73 -14.59 1.61
N GLN A 61 -8.08 -14.24 2.85
CA GLN A 61 -8.50 -12.89 3.20
C GLN A 61 -7.36 -11.87 3.02
N VAL A 62 -6.15 -12.21 3.47
CA VAL A 62 -4.96 -11.36 3.31
C VAL A 62 -4.56 -11.25 1.84
N LEU A 63 -4.56 -12.36 1.10
CA LEU A 63 -4.27 -12.38 -0.33
C LEU A 63 -5.29 -11.54 -1.11
N GLY A 64 -6.58 -11.69 -0.84
CA GLY A 64 -7.62 -10.89 -1.49
C GLY A 64 -7.43 -9.38 -1.26
N PHE A 65 -7.18 -8.99 -0.01
CA PHE A 65 -6.87 -7.59 0.29
C PHE A 65 -5.59 -7.09 -0.41
N ALA A 66 -4.56 -7.93 -0.49
CA ALA A 66 -3.32 -7.59 -1.18
C ALA A 66 -3.55 -7.43 -2.69
N ILE A 67 -4.31 -8.33 -3.33
CA ILE A 67 -4.69 -8.25 -4.74
C ILE A 67 -5.44 -6.96 -5.01
N ASP A 68 -6.47 -6.65 -4.21
CA ASP A 68 -7.26 -5.42 -4.39
C ASP A 68 -6.40 -4.16 -4.28
N LYS A 69 -5.37 -4.20 -3.43
CA LYS A 69 -4.42 -3.08 -3.25
C LYS A 69 -3.36 -2.98 -4.35
N MET A 70 -3.08 -4.05 -5.07
CA MET A 70 -2.07 -4.10 -6.14
C MET A 70 -2.67 -4.04 -7.53
N LYS A 71 -3.97 -4.36 -7.66
CA LYS A 71 -4.69 -4.39 -8.92
C LYS A 71 -4.56 -3.08 -9.73
N PRO A 72 -4.73 -1.88 -9.14
CA PRO A 72 -4.58 -0.64 -9.90
C PRO A 72 -3.19 -0.47 -10.50
N GLU A 73 -2.15 -0.80 -9.73
CA GLU A 73 -0.76 -0.74 -10.17
C GLU A 73 -0.44 -1.79 -11.24
N TRP A 74 -1.01 -2.98 -11.10
CA TRP A 74 -0.87 -4.07 -12.07
C TRP A 74 -1.57 -3.76 -13.38
N ASP A 75 -2.76 -3.18 -13.34
CA ASP A 75 -3.54 -2.81 -14.52
C ASP A 75 -2.82 -1.73 -15.34
N ASP A 76 -2.15 -0.77 -14.69
CA ASP A 76 -1.31 0.20 -15.41
C ASP A 76 -0.07 -0.46 -16.02
N PHE A 77 0.58 -1.38 -15.31
CA PHE A 77 1.68 -2.15 -15.86
C PHE A 77 1.24 -2.94 -17.10
N ARG A 78 0.06 -3.58 -17.05
CA ARG A 78 -0.54 -4.26 -18.20
C ARG A 78 -0.79 -3.32 -19.36
N ALA A 79 -1.33 -2.12 -19.10
CA ALA A 79 -1.56 -1.13 -20.14
C ALA A 79 -0.25 -0.70 -20.83
N VAL A 80 0.84 -0.55 -20.07
CA VAL A 80 2.18 -0.29 -20.64
C VAL A 80 2.65 -1.50 -21.46
N MET A 81 2.53 -2.71 -20.95
CA MET A 81 2.89 -3.94 -21.67
C MET A 81 2.13 -4.08 -23.00
N ASP A 82 0.84 -3.77 -23.02
CA ASP A 82 0.02 -3.82 -24.24
C ASP A 82 0.48 -2.78 -25.28
N GLN A 83 0.91 -1.59 -24.83
CA GLN A 83 1.54 -0.60 -25.72
C GLN A 83 2.89 -1.10 -26.28
N LEU A 84 3.73 -1.72 -25.45
CA LEU A 84 5.05 -2.23 -25.85
C LEU A 84 4.96 -3.33 -26.93
N ARG A 85 3.84 -4.05 -27.00
CA ARG A 85 3.61 -5.10 -28.01
C ARG A 85 3.40 -4.58 -29.43
N THR A 86 3.18 -3.28 -29.60
CA THR A 86 2.95 -2.69 -30.92
C THR A 86 3.94 -1.58 -31.21
N SER A 87 4.26 -1.36 -32.48
CA SER A 87 5.13 -0.25 -32.89
C SER A 87 4.48 1.10 -32.58
N GLU A 88 3.18 1.22 -32.86
CA GLU A 88 2.40 2.44 -32.59
C GLU A 88 2.27 2.72 -31.10
N GLY A 89 2.02 1.68 -30.28
CA GLY A 89 1.99 1.81 -28.83
C GLY A 89 3.33 2.23 -28.25
N CYS A 90 4.46 1.72 -28.76
CA CYS A 90 5.78 2.20 -28.36
C CYS A 90 5.99 3.69 -28.67
N LYS A 91 5.57 4.15 -29.86
CA LYS A 91 5.63 5.57 -30.23
C LYS A 91 4.81 6.43 -29.27
N ALA A 92 3.57 6.02 -29.03
CA ALA A 92 2.67 6.73 -28.11
C ALA A 92 3.24 6.75 -26.68
N LEU A 93 3.81 5.64 -26.22
CA LEU A 93 4.42 5.53 -24.90
C LEU A 93 5.61 6.49 -24.76
N TYR A 94 6.49 6.55 -25.76
CA TYR A 94 7.65 7.47 -25.72
C TYR A 94 7.22 8.94 -25.75
N ALA A 95 6.27 9.29 -26.64
CA ALA A 95 5.75 10.64 -26.76
C ALA A 95 5.05 11.12 -25.47
N ALA A 96 4.35 10.23 -24.77
CA ALA A 96 3.66 10.56 -23.52
C ALA A 96 4.59 10.65 -22.29
N ASN A 97 5.81 10.11 -22.37
CA ASN A 97 6.70 9.92 -21.22
C ASN A 97 8.12 10.45 -21.48
N PRO A 98 8.33 11.78 -21.34
CA PRO A 98 9.63 12.41 -21.62
C PRO A 98 10.76 11.91 -20.73
N ALA A 99 10.46 11.32 -19.56
CA ALA A 99 11.46 10.75 -18.67
C ALA A 99 12.20 9.56 -19.27
N LEU A 100 11.60 8.84 -20.24
CA LEU A 100 12.24 7.74 -20.96
C LEU A 100 13.46 8.20 -21.77
N ALA A 101 13.55 9.51 -22.07
CA ALA A 101 14.70 10.11 -22.76
C ALA A 101 16.03 9.94 -21.98
N LYS A 102 15.96 9.66 -20.66
CA LYS A 102 17.14 9.36 -19.84
C LYS A 102 17.83 8.06 -20.25
N THR A 103 17.06 7.08 -20.70
CA THR A 103 17.57 5.76 -21.13
C THR A 103 17.71 5.70 -22.64
N TRP A 104 16.73 6.23 -23.39
CA TRP A 104 16.73 6.26 -24.85
C TRP A 104 16.67 7.70 -25.34
N PRO A 105 17.79 8.28 -25.82
CA PRO A 105 17.88 9.71 -26.14
C PRO A 105 16.91 10.21 -27.22
N SER A 106 16.34 9.31 -28.03
CA SER A 106 15.39 9.65 -29.09
C SER A 106 14.30 8.59 -29.23
N GLU A 107 13.18 8.97 -29.84
CA GLU A 107 12.09 8.03 -30.17
C GLU A 107 12.63 6.88 -31.02
N THR A 108 13.46 7.16 -32.03
CA THR A 108 14.05 6.14 -32.89
C THR A 108 14.87 5.13 -32.09
N ALA A 109 15.71 5.59 -31.15
CA ALA A 109 16.50 4.70 -30.30
C ALA A 109 15.63 3.81 -29.42
N PHE A 110 14.51 4.34 -28.93
CA PHE A 110 13.54 3.56 -28.17
C PHE A 110 12.83 2.51 -29.05
N LEU A 111 12.39 2.88 -30.24
CA LEU A 111 11.70 1.98 -31.16
C LEU A 111 12.60 0.86 -31.66
N GLU A 112 13.87 1.16 -31.94
CA GLU A 112 14.88 0.17 -32.32
C GLU A 112 15.11 -0.83 -31.18
N ALA A 113 15.33 -0.33 -29.95
CA ALA A 113 15.43 -1.19 -28.78
C ALA A 113 14.16 -2.05 -28.61
N ALA A 114 12.98 -1.44 -28.73
CA ALA A 114 11.70 -2.14 -28.63
C ALA A 114 11.54 -3.24 -29.67
N ALA A 115 11.95 -3.02 -30.91
CA ALA A 115 11.90 -4.04 -31.94
C ALA A 115 12.72 -5.30 -31.58
N THR A 116 13.81 -5.16 -30.81
CA THR A 116 14.64 -6.30 -30.42
C THR A 116 13.96 -7.24 -29.43
N TRP A 117 13.28 -6.70 -28.40
CA TRP A 117 12.69 -7.49 -27.33
C TRP A 117 11.19 -7.72 -27.47
N ARG A 118 10.46 -7.00 -28.33
CA ARG A 118 8.99 -7.09 -28.48
C ARG A 118 8.49 -8.50 -28.77
N LYS A 119 9.23 -9.25 -29.60
CA LYS A 119 8.91 -10.65 -29.95
C LYS A 119 9.08 -11.62 -28.78
N ASP A 120 9.87 -11.25 -27.78
CA ASP A 120 10.18 -12.06 -26.61
C ASP A 120 9.34 -11.63 -25.37
N LEU A 121 8.42 -10.68 -25.53
CA LEU A 121 7.51 -10.26 -24.46
C LEU A 121 6.40 -11.30 -24.28
N ALA A 122 6.37 -11.92 -23.11
CA ALA A 122 5.30 -12.82 -22.75
C ALA A 122 3.97 -12.05 -22.53
N PRO A 123 2.81 -12.70 -22.77
CA PRO A 123 1.52 -12.15 -22.40
C PRO A 123 1.43 -11.90 -20.90
N THR A 124 1.07 -10.67 -20.50
CA THR A 124 0.97 -10.31 -19.09
C THR A 124 -0.24 -10.98 -18.44
N PRO A 125 -0.05 -11.77 -17.38
CA PRO A 125 -1.13 -12.53 -16.76
C PRO A 125 -2.09 -11.64 -15.97
N GLU A 126 -3.25 -12.19 -15.64
CA GLU A 126 -4.14 -11.60 -14.64
C GLU A 126 -3.51 -11.69 -13.25
N LEU A 127 -3.78 -10.68 -12.41
CA LEU A 127 -3.34 -10.70 -11.03
C LEU A 127 -4.19 -11.70 -10.25
N THR A 128 -3.66 -12.91 -10.08
CA THR A 128 -4.28 -13.97 -9.29
C THR A 128 -3.46 -14.26 -8.03
N PRO A 129 -4.05 -14.90 -7.00
CA PRO A 129 -3.29 -15.32 -5.83
C PRO A 129 -2.06 -16.16 -6.19
N GLU A 130 -2.18 -17.05 -7.17
CA GLU A 130 -1.12 -17.92 -7.64
C GLU A 130 0.02 -17.13 -8.27
N LEU A 131 -0.27 -16.05 -9.02
CA LEU A 131 0.76 -15.17 -9.57
C LEU A 131 1.57 -14.48 -8.47
N MET A 132 0.93 -14.10 -7.37
CA MET A 132 1.62 -13.47 -6.24
C MET A 132 2.49 -14.46 -5.47
N GLU A 133 2.10 -15.72 -5.45
CA GLU A 133 2.89 -16.80 -4.85
C GLU A 133 4.06 -17.23 -5.74
N GLN A 134 3.94 -17.04 -7.06
CA GLN A 134 5.01 -17.32 -8.01
C GLN A 134 6.10 -16.25 -7.96
N HIS A 135 7.36 -16.71 -7.96
CA HIS A 135 8.50 -15.82 -8.17
C HIS A 135 8.43 -15.20 -9.56
N GLY A 136 8.32 -13.88 -9.64
CA GLY A 136 8.29 -13.16 -10.91
C GLY A 136 7.58 -11.82 -10.82
N LEU A 137 6.56 -11.70 -9.97
CA LEU A 137 5.94 -10.41 -9.66
C LEU A 137 6.82 -9.62 -8.69
N ARG A 138 7.10 -8.35 -9.04
CA ARG A 138 7.82 -7.40 -8.18
C ARG A 138 7.02 -6.11 -8.11
N MET A 139 6.65 -5.69 -6.90
CA MET A 139 6.03 -4.40 -6.67
C MET A 139 6.71 -3.71 -5.50
N ASN A 140 7.42 -2.61 -5.79
CA ASN A 140 8.09 -1.82 -4.78
C ASN A 140 7.54 -0.41 -4.77
N LYS A 141 7.24 0.12 -3.59
CA LYS A 141 6.93 1.53 -3.38
C LYS A 141 8.14 2.16 -2.71
N SER A 142 8.79 3.09 -3.41
CA SER A 142 9.99 3.74 -2.88
C SER A 142 9.66 5.01 -2.10
N TYR A 143 10.58 5.41 -1.23
CA TYR A 143 10.47 6.65 -0.47
C TYR A 143 10.50 7.84 -1.44
N GLY A 144 9.43 8.64 -1.47
CA GLY A 144 9.20 9.66 -2.50
C GLY A 144 8.01 9.34 -3.43
N GLY A 145 7.33 8.22 -3.21
CA GLY A 145 6.04 7.93 -3.83
C GLY A 145 6.10 7.17 -5.15
N ARG A 146 7.29 6.95 -5.72
CA ARG A 146 7.45 6.19 -6.96
C ARG A 146 7.06 4.73 -6.74
N VAL A 147 6.54 4.12 -7.79
CA VAL A 147 6.12 2.72 -7.76
C VAL A 147 6.79 1.97 -8.90
N GLU A 148 7.62 1.01 -8.56
CA GLU A 148 8.18 0.04 -9.49
C GLU A 148 7.27 -1.18 -9.53
N VAL A 149 6.77 -1.52 -10.71
CA VAL A 149 6.02 -2.75 -10.98
C VAL A 149 6.79 -3.53 -12.03
N GLY A 150 7.09 -4.79 -11.77
CA GLY A 150 7.78 -5.64 -12.72
C GLY A 150 7.26 -7.06 -12.70
N TRP A 151 7.46 -7.71 -13.84
CA TRP A 151 7.10 -9.09 -14.04
C TRP A 151 8.19 -9.81 -14.82
N SER A 152 8.63 -10.94 -14.26
CA SER A 152 9.57 -11.87 -14.88
C SER A 152 8.84 -13.18 -15.16
N PRO A 153 8.45 -13.47 -16.42
CA PRO A 153 7.91 -14.76 -16.78
C PRO A 153 8.96 -15.87 -16.67
N LYS A 154 8.52 -17.13 -16.67
CA LYS A 154 9.43 -18.29 -16.80
C LYS A 154 10.13 -18.34 -18.16
N GLU A 155 9.43 -17.88 -19.20
CA GLU A 155 9.91 -17.81 -20.58
C GLU A 155 9.62 -16.41 -21.13
N GLY A 156 10.62 -15.80 -21.77
CA GLY A 156 10.55 -14.44 -22.29
C GLY A 156 11.32 -13.42 -21.45
N ARG A 157 11.15 -12.14 -21.81
CA ARG A 157 11.85 -11.02 -21.16
C ARG A 157 11.16 -10.58 -19.87
N ALA A 158 11.96 -10.21 -18.88
CA ALA A 158 11.46 -9.55 -17.68
C ALA A 158 11.29 -8.06 -17.97
N VAL A 159 10.16 -7.49 -17.56
CA VAL A 159 9.87 -6.06 -17.75
C VAL A 159 9.61 -5.42 -16.41
N TYR A 160 10.26 -4.29 -16.16
CA TYR A 160 10.09 -3.47 -14.97
C TYR A 160 9.73 -2.05 -15.41
N VAL A 161 8.64 -1.51 -14.84
CA VAL A 161 8.12 -0.18 -15.12
C VAL A 161 8.10 0.61 -13.82
N THR A 162 8.72 1.78 -13.83
CA THR A 162 8.69 2.70 -12.70
C THR A 162 7.76 3.85 -13.02
N PHE A 163 6.71 4.01 -12.21
CA PHE A 163 5.78 5.13 -12.26
C PHE A 163 6.23 6.28 -11.35
N ASP A 164 5.87 7.49 -11.73
CA ASP A 164 6.15 8.72 -10.99
C ASP A 164 5.57 8.73 -9.58
N ARG A 165 4.35 8.18 -9.43
CA ARG A 165 3.66 8.09 -8.15
C ARG A 165 2.75 6.86 -8.04
N ALA A 166 2.38 6.54 -6.80
CA ALA A 166 1.30 5.61 -6.51
C ALA A 166 -0.04 6.17 -6.98
N ARG A 167 -0.92 5.28 -7.43
CA ARG A 167 -2.26 5.67 -7.87
C ARG A 167 -3.10 6.12 -6.67
N LEU A 168 -3.75 7.27 -6.79
CA LEU A 168 -4.70 7.75 -5.80
C LEU A 168 -6.08 7.09 -6.01
N PRO A 169 -6.86 6.87 -4.95
CA PRO A 169 -8.21 6.34 -5.09
C PRO A 169 -9.08 7.20 -6.01
N GLY A 170 -9.72 6.58 -7.01
CA GLY A 170 -10.60 7.26 -7.97
C GLY A 170 -9.89 7.92 -9.16
N GLU A 171 -8.55 7.87 -9.22
CA GLU A 171 -7.80 8.36 -10.37
C GLU A 171 -7.95 7.41 -11.57
N THR A 172 -8.25 7.97 -12.74
CA THR A 172 -8.40 7.24 -14.01
C THR A 172 -7.48 7.83 -15.07
N GLY A 173 -7.04 6.99 -16.01
CA GLY A 173 -6.18 7.41 -17.13
C GLY A 173 -4.71 6.97 -16.97
N PRO A 174 -3.89 7.11 -18.01
CA PRO A 174 -2.53 6.59 -18.01
C PRO A 174 -1.63 7.32 -17.00
N ARG A 175 -0.81 6.58 -16.25
CA ARG A 175 0.23 7.15 -15.38
C ARG A 175 1.51 7.44 -16.15
N HIS A 176 2.28 8.41 -15.66
CA HIS A 176 3.57 8.73 -16.24
C HIS A 176 4.61 7.66 -15.87
N VAL A 177 5.23 7.10 -16.90
CA VAL A 177 6.36 6.18 -16.79
C VAL A 177 7.65 7.01 -16.69
N LEU A 178 8.38 6.81 -15.59
CA LEU A 178 9.69 7.42 -15.39
C LEU A 178 10.80 6.59 -16.02
N GLU A 179 10.74 5.28 -15.81
CA GLU A 179 11.77 4.34 -16.23
C GLU A 179 11.10 3.06 -16.71
N LEU A 180 11.68 2.48 -17.76
CA LEU A 180 11.33 1.18 -18.31
C LEU A 180 12.63 0.39 -18.43
N ASP A 181 12.64 -0.83 -17.91
CA ASP A 181 13.78 -1.74 -17.97
C ASP A 181 13.29 -3.10 -18.49
N VAL A 182 13.92 -3.58 -19.56
CA VAL A 182 13.58 -4.84 -20.21
C VAL A 182 14.84 -5.72 -20.23
N ARG A 183 14.77 -6.87 -19.56
CA ARG A 183 15.90 -7.79 -19.34
C ARG A 183 15.65 -9.14 -19.99
#